data_AF-A0A519RY11-F1
#
_entry.id   AF-A0A519RY11-F1
#
_cell.length_a   1.000
_cell.length_b   1.000
_cell.length_c   1.000
_cell.angle_alpha   90.00
_cell.angle_beta   90.00
_cell.angle_gamma   90.00
#
_symmetry.space_group_name_H-M   'P 1'
#
loop_
_entity.id
_entity.type
_entity.pdbx_description
1 polymer ?
#
loop_
_entity_poly.entity_id
_entity_poly.type
_entity_poly.pdbx_seq_one_letter_code
_entity_poly.pdbx_strand_id
1 'polypeptide(L)'
;MVIDATLEKYIRDTKDFNHYLVKAFNEVLPYLSDFIPVYECYSSNFPKDVRKWLSEKMLLNAQAFNTKQFVQYACEATIVRYFADRFASTIEIEKKINPANKMDVDLVFKDKGFTFNMEIKCSDFNAKEKVDSTNALKIQPVGRLDGFDAILADLQELLKPVAERMSLDGIVAGRNMDNNLKDFLVSANNKFNASSTEYDLNILSVSCGDAEDMQLWYYYMFKDKGLFTSTSFYPKVEYENVDVVVLNNLYFKHYDYFSKKLLDSWDFGNCFNLIFVNPYAKQKKSAAIAELLNICPNQSQTRSHWSYILIKAFLQIIS
;
A
#
# COMPACT_ATOMS: atom_id res chain seq x y z
N MET A 1 4.08 4.02 30.42
CA MET A 1 3.36 4.60 29.26
C MET A 1 1.92 4.81 29.69
N VAL A 2 1.41 6.03 29.57
CA VAL A 2 0.03 6.37 29.95
C VAL A 2 -0.80 6.32 28.69
N ILE A 3 -1.79 5.42 28.63
CA ILE A 3 -2.73 5.34 27.52
C ILE A 3 -3.89 6.28 27.83
N ASP A 4 -4.38 7.01 26.83
CA ASP A 4 -5.59 7.83 26.98
C ASP A 4 -6.78 6.96 27.38
N ALA A 5 -7.59 7.44 28.34
CA ALA A 5 -8.71 6.69 28.88
C ALA A 5 -9.76 6.30 27.82
N THR A 6 -9.93 7.10 26.78
CA THR A 6 -10.83 6.80 25.65
C THR A 6 -10.28 5.64 24.83
N LEU A 7 -9.01 5.70 24.42
CA LEU A 7 -8.38 4.63 23.67
C LEU A 7 -8.38 3.32 24.47
N GLU A 8 -7.97 3.38 25.74
CA GLU A 8 -7.95 2.21 26.63
C GLU A 8 -9.35 1.59 26.75
N LYS A 9 -10.40 2.42 26.90
CA LYS A 9 -11.78 1.94 26.94
C LYS A 9 -12.16 1.18 25.66
N TYR A 10 -11.90 1.73 24.48
CA TYR A 10 -12.23 1.05 23.21
C TYR A 10 -11.48 -0.28 23.05
N ILE A 11 -10.22 -0.34 23.46
CA ILE A 11 -9.45 -1.58 23.44
C ILE A 11 -10.07 -2.61 24.40
N ARG A 12 -10.41 -2.21 25.63
CA ARG A 12 -10.98 -3.11 26.64
C ARG A 12 -12.40 -3.58 26.31
N ASP A 13 -13.20 -2.75 25.66
CA ASP A 13 -14.57 -3.09 25.26
C ASP A 13 -14.61 -4.01 24.02
N THR A 14 -13.50 -4.11 23.28
CA THR A 14 -13.39 -4.98 22.09
C THR A 14 -13.30 -6.44 22.50
N LYS A 15 -14.28 -7.25 22.07
CA LYS A 15 -14.41 -8.67 22.48
C LYS A 15 -13.57 -9.65 21.65
N ASP A 16 -13.14 -9.26 20.45
CA ASP A 16 -12.32 -10.11 19.59
C ASP A 16 -10.85 -10.00 19.99
N PHE A 17 -10.33 -11.02 20.68
CA PHE A 17 -8.93 -11.07 21.12
C PHE A 17 -7.94 -11.26 19.98
N ASN A 18 -8.40 -11.59 18.76
CA ASN A 18 -7.54 -11.61 17.57
C ASN A 18 -7.31 -10.21 17.00
N HIS A 19 -8.06 -9.20 17.47
CA HIS A 19 -7.86 -7.83 17.05
C HIS A 19 -6.43 -7.36 17.37
N TYR A 20 -5.73 -6.82 16.37
CA TYR A 20 -4.29 -6.56 16.47
C TYR A 20 -3.91 -5.61 17.62
N LEU A 21 -4.67 -4.53 17.83
CA LEU A 21 -4.46 -3.62 18.97
C LEU A 21 -4.81 -4.25 20.33
N VAL A 22 -5.81 -5.13 20.39
CA VAL A 22 -6.21 -5.83 21.63
C VAL A 22 -5.14 -6.86 22.01
N LYS A 23 -4.66 -7.62 21.03
CA LYS A 23 -3.52 -8.52 21.18
C LYS A 23 -2.28 -7.77 21.66
N ALA A 24 -1.95 -6.64 21.02
CA ALA A 24 -0.80 -5.82 21.41
C ALA A 24 -0.92 -5.30 22.86
N PHE A 25 -2.13 -4.91 23.27
CA PHE A 25 -2.42 -4.47 24.63
C PHE A 25 -2.23 -5.58 25.67
N ASN A 26 -2.83 -6.75 25.42
CA ASN A 26 -2.79 -7.87 26.36
C ASN A 26 -1.41 -8.52 26.48
N GLU A 27 -0.68 -8.57 25.38
CA GLU A 27 0.66 -9.18 25.30
C GLU A 27 1.80 -8.16 25.51
N VAL A 28 1.46 -6.89 25.75
CA VAL A 28 2.42 -5.78 25.97
C VAL A 28 3.43 -5.66 24.82
N LEU A 29 2.91 -5.72 23.58
CA LEU A 29 3.74 -5.68 22.37
C LEU A 29 4.02 -4.22 21.94
N PRO A 30 5.21 -3.92 21.39
CA PRO A 30 5.58 -2.57 20.92
C PRO A 30 4.60 -1.97 19.91
N TYR A 31 3.87 -2.82 19.18
CA TYR A 31 2.87 -2.37 18.20
C TYR A 31 1.82 -1.40 18.78
N LEU A 32 1.48 -1.54 20.07
CA LEU A 32 0.57 -0.58 20.72
C LEU A 32 1.27 0.73 21.07
N SER A 33 2.52 0.69 21.56
CA SER A 33 3.27 1.92 21.85
C SER A 33 3.47 2.75 20.60
N ASP A 34 3.71 2.10 19.47
CA ASP A 34 3.88 2.73 18.17
C ASP A 34 2.56 3.34 17.65
N PHE A 35 1.42 2.74 18.01
CA PHE A 35 0.09 3.24 17.63
C PHE A 35 -0.36 4.47 18.44
N ILE A 36 0.09 4.62 19.69
CA ILE A 36 -0.36 5.73 20.56
C ILE A 36 -0.13 7.10 19.91
N PRO A 37 1.05 7.41 19.34
CA PRO A 37 1.21 8.63 18.56
C PRO A 37 0.17 8.77 17.45
N VAL A 38 -0.11 7.72 16.68
CA VAL A 38 -1.15 7.78 15.63
C VAL A 38 -2.51 8.21 16.22
N TYR A 39 -2.92 7.60 17.33
CA TYR A 39 -4.14 7.99 18.04
C TYR A 39 -4.11 9.45 18.52
N GLU A 40 -3.00 9.92 19.10
CA GLU A 40 -2.85 11.30 19.57
C GLU A 40 -2.96 12.31 18.42
N CYS A 41 -2.39 11.98 17.26
CA CYS A 41 -2.49 12.79 16.05
C CYS A 41 -3.95 12.90 15.58
N TYR A 42 -4.68 11.78 15.49
CA TYR A 42 -6.09 11.80 15.10
C TYR A 42 -6.94 12.56 16.12
N SER A 43 -6.68 12.37 17.41
CA SER A 43 -7.39 13.06 18.48
C SER A 43 -7.18 14.58 18.43
N SER A 44 -5.97 15.02 18.07
CA SER A 44 -5.61 16.44 18.01
C SER A 44 -6.10 17.14 16.74
N ASN A 45 -5.95 16.49 15.59
CA ASN A 45 -6.26 17.09 14.28
C ASN A 45 -7.72 16.85 13.85
N PHE A 46 -8.31 15.72 14.26
CA PHE A 46 -9.65 15.28 13.83
C PHE A 46 -10.54 14.87 15.04
N PRO A 47 -10.69 15.74 16.07
CA PRO A 47 -11.36 15.38 17.33
C PRO A 47 -12.83 14.97 17.17
N LYS A 48 -13.51 15.46 16.12
CA LYS A 48 -14.91 15.11 15.82
C LYS A 48 -15.06 13.70 15.27
N ASP A 49 -14.03 13.21 14.59
CA ASP A 49 -14.06 11.94 13.87
C ASP A 49 -13.38 10.81 14.64
N VAL A 50 -12.56 11.11 15.66
CA VAL A 50 -11.74 10.11 16.38
C VAL A 50 -12.53 8.91 16.89
N ARG A 51 -13.75 9.10 17.41
CA ARG A 51 -14.58 7.99 17.92
C ARG A 51 -15.06 7.09 16.80
N LYS A 52 -15.48 7.69 15.68
CA LYS A 52 -15.90 6.98 14.47
C LYS A 52 -14.70 6.26 13.86
N TRP A 53 -13.55 6.92 13.79
CA TRP A 53 -12.29 6.35 13.32
C TRP A 53 -11.86 5.13 14.15
N LEU A 54 -11.91 5.21 15.48
CA LEU A 54 -11.61 4.07 16.36
C LEU A 54 -12.54 2.87 16.08
N SER A 55 -13.84 3.09 15.94
CA SER A 55 -14.80 2.00 15.73
C SER A 55 -14.84 1.45 14.30
N GLU A 56 -14.77 2.32 13.30
CA GLU A 56 -15.04 1.96 11.90
C GLU A 56 -13.76 1.74 11.08
N LYS A 57 -12.65 2.42 11.42
CA LYS A 57 -11.37 2.25 10.72
C LYS A 57 -10.38 1.42 11.52
N MET A 58 -10.23 1.68 12.82
CA MET A 58 -9.40 0.83 13.68
C MET A 58 -10.12 -0.44 14.13
N LEU A 59 -11.40 -0.63 13.75
CA LEU A 59 -12.22 -1.82 14.01
C LEU A 59 -12.35 -2.22 15.49
N LEU A 60 -12.15 -1.27 16.41
CA LEU A 60 -12.39 -1.50 17.83
C LEU A 60 -13.91 -1.57 18.08
N ASN A 61 -14.32 -2.54 18.90
CA ASN A 61 -15.72 -2.91 19.13
C ASN A 61 -16.45 -3.50 17.91
N ALA A 62 -15.75 -3.85 16.83
CA ALA A 62 -16.34 -4.62 15.74
C ALA A 62 -16.77 -6.02 16.22
N GLN A 63 -17.84 -6.56 15.61
CA GLN A 63 -18.37 -7.87 15.97
C GLN A 63 -17.41 -9.02 15.60
N ALA A 64 -16.69 -8.88 14.48
CA ALA A 64 -15.69 -9.81 14.01
C ALA A 64 -14.51 -9.03 13.43
N PHE A 65 -13.30 -9.38 13.83
CA PHE A 65 -12.10 -8.73 13.34
C PHE A 65 -11.80 -9.13 11.89
N ASN A 66 -11.79 -8.13 10.99
CA ASN A 66 -11.36 -8.30 9.61
C ASN A 66 -9.92 -7.80 9.46
N THR A 67 -8.97 -8.74 9.47
CA THR A 67 -7.53 -8.43 9.36
C THR A 67 -7.18 -7.60 8.13
N LYS A 68 -7.70 -7.94 6.95
CA LYS A 68 -7.34 -7.23 5.70
C LYS A 68 -7.83 -5.79 5.73
N GLN A 69 -9.06 -5.58 6.21
CA GLN A 69 -9.62 -4.25 6.36
C GLN A 69 -8.86 -3.43 7.42
N PHE A 70 -8.54 -4.04 8.57
CA PHE A 70 -7.71 -3.38 9.59
C PHE A 70 -6.37 -2.95 9.01
N VAL A 71 -5.69 -3.82 8.26
CA VAL A 71 -4.38 -3.52 7.68
C VAL A 71 -4.48 -2.39 6.64
N GLN A 72 -5.51 -2.36 5.79
CA GLN A 72 -5.75 -1.22 4.89
C GLN A 72 -5.83 0.10 5.67
N TYR A 73 -6.63 0.14 6.75
CA TYR A 73 -6.80 1.34 7.56
C TYR A 73 -5.57 1.68 8.40
N ALA A 74 -4.80 0.69 8.83
CA ALA A 74 -3.54 0.91 9.52
C ALA A 74 -2.51 1.57 8.58
N CYS A 75 -2.42 1.10 7.33
CA CYS A 75 -1.57 1.74 6.32
C CYS A 75 -1.99 3.20 6.07
N GLU A 76 -3.30 3.44 5.91
CA GLU A 76 -3.87 4.79 5.76
C GLU A 76 -3.48 5.68 6.95
N ALA A 77 -3.74 5.22 8.17
CA ALA A 77 -3.49 5.99 9.39
C ALA A 77 -2.00 6.29 9.62
N THR A 78 -1.11 5.35 9.30
CA THR A 78 0.34 5.56 9.36
C THR A 78 0.81 6.67 8.42
N ILE A 79 0.28 6.70 7.18
CA ILE A 79 0.58 7.76 6.21
C ILE A 79 -0.01 9.10 6.68
N VAL A 80 -1.28 9.10 7.13
CA VAL A 80 -1.94 10.32 7.61
C VAL A 80 -1.16 10.92 8.78
N ARG A 81 -0.76 10.12 9.78
CA ARG A 81 0.05 10.58 10.91
C ARG A 81 1.32 11.29 10.44
N TYR A 82 2.05 10.69 9.51
CA TYR A 82 3.32 11.24 9.03
C TYR A 82 3.18 12.64 8.42
N PHE A 83 2.16 12.84 7.60
CA PHE A 83 1.91 14.13 6.96
C PHE A 83 1.23 15.11 7.92
N ALA A 84 0.34 14.66 8.81
CA ALA A 84 -0.29 15.52 9.81
C ALA A 84 0.74 16.14 10.77
N ASP A 85 1.75 15.38 11.20
CA ASP A 85 2.84 15.89 12.05
C ASP A 85 3.65 17.02 11.41
N ARG A 86 3.69 17.08 10.08
CA ARG A 86 4.48 18.06 9.30
C ARG A 86 3.63 19.21 8.76
N PHE A 87 2.36 18.95 8.45
CA PHE A 87 1.48 19.84 7.70
C PHE A 87 0.12 20.06 8.37
N ALA A 88 0.08 20.01 9.71
CA ALA A 88 -1.13 20.07 10.54
C ALA A 88 -2.12 21.19 10.18
N SER A 89 -1.64 22.35 9.71
CA SER A 89 -2.49 23.49 9.34
C SER A 89 -3.24 23.33 8.01
N THR A 90 -2.89 22.33 7.21
CA THR A 90 -3.45 22.10 5.86
C THR A 90 -3.93 20.68 5.62
N ILE A 91 -3.75 19.80 6.60
CA ILE A 91 -4.11 18.39 6.53
C ILE A 91 -5.63 18.24 6.51
N GLU A 92 -6.14 17.49 5.55
CA GLU A 92 -7.55 17.14 5.41
C GLU A 92 -7.64 15.65 5.05
N ILE A 93 -8.57 14.93 5.66
CA ILE A 93 -8.86 13.52 5.36
C ILE A 93 -10.21 13.39 4.68
N GLU A 94 -10.39 12.37 3.84
CA GLU A 94 -11.66 12.08 3.13
C GLU A 94 -12.20 13.32 2.38
N LYS A 95 -11.30 14.12 1.79
CA LYS A 95 -11.66 15.37 1.13
C LYS A 95 -12.21 15.10 -0.26
N LYS A 96 -13.42 15.62 -0.52
CA LYS A 96 -14.05 15.61 -1.85
C LYS A 96 -13.39 16.61 -2.78
N ILE A 97 -12.49 16.13 -3.64
CA ILE A 97 -11.71 17.00 -4.55
C ILE A 97 -12.22 16.98 -5.99
N ASN A 98 -12.92 15.92 -6.41
CA ASN A 98 -13.47 15.87 -7.77
C ASN A 98 -14.85 16.56 -7.81
N PRO A 99 -14.99 17.70 -8.49
CA PRO A 99 -16.24 18.43 -8.52
C PRO A 99 -17.37 17.69 -9.26
N ALA A 100 -17.03 16.80 -10.20
CA ALA A 100 -17.98 16.12 -11.09
C ALA A 100 -18.69 14.95 -10.40
N ASN A 101 -17.98 14.14 -9.61
CA ASN A 101 -18.55 12.96 -8.95
C ASN A 101 -18.53 13.02 -7.41
N LYS A 102 -17.98 14.10 -6.83
CA LYS A 102 -17.90 14.33 -5.38
C LYS A 102 -17.20 13.20 -4.62
N MET A 103 -16.35 12.43 -5.30
CA MET A 103 -15.54 11.41 -4.66
C MET A 103 -14.41 12.07 -3.87
N ASP A 104 -14.06 11.40 -2.78
CA ASP A 104 -13.05 11.80 -1.82
C ASP A 104 -11.75 11.03 -2.02
N VAL A 105 -10.64 11.71 -1.72
CA VAL A 105 -9.33 11.08 -1.55
C VAL A 105 -9.02 10.95 -0.06
N ASP A 106 -8.19 9.96 0.28
CA ASP A 106 -7.93 9.62 1.68
C ASP A 106 -7.18 10.75 2.42
N LEU A 107 -6.31 11.47 1.72
CA LEU A 107 -5.47 12.52 2.31
C LEU A 107 -5.23 13.69 1.35
N VAL A 108 -5.33 14.90 1.89
CA VAL A 108 -4.90 16.14 1.24
C VAL A 108 -4.03 16.95 2.19
N PHE A 109 -2.93 17.50 1.70
CA PHE A 109 -2.11 18.47 2.44
C PHE A 109 -1.44 19.44 1.46
N LYS A 110 -0.85 20.52 1.99
CA LYS A 110 -0.15 21.52 1.18
C LYS A 110 1.25 21.78 1.68
N ASP A 111 2.17 22.01 0.75
CA ASP A 111 3.50 22.51 1.03
C ASP A 111 4.00 23.41 -0.10
N LYS A 112 4.64 24.54 0.26
CA LYS A 112 5.23 25.51 -0.69
C LYS A 112 4.35 25.89 -1.89
N GLY A 113 3.04 25.98 -1.69
CA GLY A 113 2.08 26.35 -2.74
C GLY A 113 1.59 25.18 -3.60
N PHE A 114 2.09 23.96 -3.38
CA PHE A 114 1.58 22.73 -3.97
C PHE A 114 0.50 22.11 -3.08
N THR A 115 -0.51 21.51 -3.70
CA THR A 115 -1.51 20.65 -3.06
C THR A 115 -1.20 19.21 -3.43
N PHE A 116 -1.11 18.33 -2.44
CA PHE A 116 -0.89 16.91 -2.64
C PHE A 116 -2.18 16.17 -2.32
N ASN A 117 -2.74 15.48 -3.32
CA ASN A 117 -3.93 14.65 -3.17
C ASN A 117 -3.50 13.19 -3.22
N MET A 118 -3.77 12.43 -2.16
CA MET A 118 -3.31 11.05 -2.06
C MET A 118 -4.48 10.09 -1.86
N GLU A 119 -4.53 9.09 -2.75
CA GLU A 119 -5.33 7.88 -2.58
C GLU A 119 -4.41 6.76 -2.07
N ILE A 120 -4.82 6.07 -1.02
CA ILE A 120 -4.05 5.04 -0.33
C ILE A 120 -4.73 3.70 -0.54
N LYS A 121 -4.05 2.80 -1.23
CA LYS A 121 -4.52 1.44 -1.53
C LYS A 121 -3.64 0.39 -0.88
N CYS A 122 -4.28 -0.70 -0.54
CA CYS A 122 -3.64 -1.93 -0.12
C CYS A 122 -4.33 -3.09 -0.84
N SER A 123 -3.54 -4.00 -1.42
CA SER A 123 -4.12 -5.18 -2.06
C SER A 123 -4.69 -6.14 -1.05
N ASP A 124 -5.85 -6.69 -1.38
CA ASP A 124 -6.31 -7.93 -0.79
C ASP A 124 -5.55 -9.08 -1.46
N PHE A 125 -4.74 -9.78 -0.67
CA PHE A 125 -3.92 -10.89 -1.14
C PHE A 125 -4.69 -12.21 -1.18
N ASN A 126 -5.98 -12.27 -0.83
CA ASN A 126 -6.76 -13.52 -0.74
C ASN A 126 -6.62 -14.46 -1.95
N ALA A 127 -6.75 -13.92 -3.18
CA ALA A 127 -6.64 -14.74 -4.39
C ALA A 127 -5.21 -15.25 -4.63
N LYS A 128 -4.20 -14.46 -4.23
CA LYS A 128 -2.78 -14.84 -4.31
C LYS A 128 -2.42 -15.84 -3.22
N GLU A 129 -2.83 -15.59 -1.98
CA GLU A 129 -2.64 -16.47 -0.82
C GLU A 129 -3.24 -17.86 -1.07
N LYS A 130 -4.41 -17.95 -1.70
CA LYS A 130 -5.01 -19.23 -2.08
C LYS A 130 -4.13 -20.06 -3.04
N VAL A 131 -3.42 -19.40 -3.95
CA VAL A 131 -2.49 -20.07 -4.87
C VAL A 131 -1.18 -20.38 -4.16
N ASP A 132 -0.65 -19.43 -3.39
CA ASP A 132 0.62 -19.54 -2.70
C ASP A 132 0.60 -20.65 -1.62
N SER A 133 -0.55 -20.88 -0.99
CA SER A 133 -0.76 -21.93 0.01
C SER A 133 -0.85 -23.35 -0.57
N THR A 134 -0.92 -23.52 -1.90
CA THR A 134 -0.91 -24.85 -2.52
C THR A 134 0.47 -25.49 -2.40
N ASN A 135 0.56 -26.82 -2.33
CA ASN A 135 1.86 -27.52 -2.36
C ASN A 135 2.34 -27.72 -3.80
N ALA A 136 2.42 -26.65 -4.59
CA ALA A 136 2.81 -26.68 -6.01
C ALA A 136 4.02 -25.79 -6.31
N LEU A 137 4.71 -26.07 -7.41
CA LEU A 137 5.67 -25.14 -8.01
C LEU A 137 4.90 -24.05 -8.77
N LYS A 138 5.09 -22.79 -8.40
CA LYS A 138 4.41 -21.66 -9.04
C LYS A 138 5.29 -21.04 -10.11
N ILE A 139 4.74 -20.84 -11.29
CA ILE A 139 5.41 -20.20 -12.42
C ILE A 139 4.61 -18.97 -12.82
N GLN A 140 5.28 -17.84 -12.94
CA GLN A 140 4.66 -16.59 -13.36
C GLN A 140 5.58 -15.85 -14.33
N PRO A 141 5.05 -15.31 -15.45
CA PRO A 141 5.83 -14.48 -16.34
C PRO A 141 6.11 -13.10 -15.71
N VAL A 142 7.20 -12.48 -16.13
CA VAL A 142 7.48 -11.08 -15.82
C VAL A 142 6.70 -10.20 -16.81
N GLY A 143 5.60 -9.61 -16.37
CA GLY A 143 4.65 -8.88 -17.23
C GLY A 143 3.58 -9.80 -17.81
N ARG A 144 2.93 -9.39 -18.90
CA ARG A 144 1.94 -10.23 -19.61
C ARG A 144 2.53 -10.84 -20.87
N LEU A 145 2.78 -12.14 -20.81
CA LEU A 145 3.29 -12.92 -21.93
C LEU A 145 2.13 -13.53 -22.74
N ASP A 146 2.06 -13.22 -24.03
CA ASP A 146 1.09 -13.84 -24.93
C ASP A 146 1.35 -15.35 -25.06
N GLY A 147 0.29 -16.15 -25.03
CA GLY A 147 0.40 -17.61 -25.10
C GLY A 147 0.98 -18.26 -23.83
N PHE A 148 1.01 -17.55 -22.70
CA PHE A 148 1.51 -18.11 -21.44
C PHE A 148 0.84 -19.43 -21.04
N ASP A 149 -0.45 -19.60 -21.31
CA ASP A 149 -1.16 -20.85 -20.99
C ASP A 149 -0.58 -22.07 -21.73
N ALA A 150 -0.17 -21.89 -23.01
CA ALA A 150 0.47 -22.95 -23.77
C ALA A 150 1.88 -23.25 -23.24
N ILE A 151 2.66 -22.20 -22.95
CA ILE A 151 4.00 -22.35 -22.34
C ILE A 151 3.90 -23.04 -20.98
N LEU A 152 2.88 -22.72 -20.17
CA LEU A 152 2.67 -23.35 -18.88
C LEU A 152 2.32 -24.83 -19.03
N ALA A 153 1.51 -25.20 -20.04
CA ALA A 153 1.21 -26.60 -20.34
C ALA A 153 2.48 -27.38 -20.71
N ASP A 154 3.34 -26.81 -21.56
CA ASP A 154 4.62 -27.42 -21.93
C ASP A 154 5.55 -27.58 -20.70
N LEU A 155 5.60 -26.55 -19.83
CA LEU A 155 6.38 -26.59 -18.60
C LEU A 155 5.82 -27.63 -17.60
N GLN A 156 4.50 -27.78 -17.52
CA GLN A 156 3.85 -28.79 -16.69
C GLN A 156 4.26 -30.20 -17.11
N GLU A 157 4.33 -30.48 -18.41
CA GLU A 157 4.80 -31.77 -18.93
C GLU A 157 6.30 -31.96 -18.67
N LEU A 158 7.12 -30.97 -19.00
CA LEU A 158 8.59 -31.04 -18.90
C LEU A 158 9.06 -31.23 -17.46
N LEU A 159 8.44 -30.55 -16.50
CA LEU A 159 8.87 -30.53 -15.11
C LEU A 159 8.07 -31.50 -14.21
N LYS A 160 7.14 -32.29 -14.77
CA LYS A 160 6.42 -33.33 -14.02
C LYS A 160 7.34 -34.26 -13.20
N PRO A 161 8.48 -34.77 -13.73
CA PRO A 161 9.39 -35.61 -12.95
C PRO A 161 10.08 -34.87 -11.79
N VAL A 162 10.16 -33.53 -11.86
CA VAL A 162 10.68 -32.70 -10.77
C VAL A 162 9.61 -32.57 -9.68
N ALA A 163 8.36 -32.28 -10.06
CA ALA A 163 7.25 -32.18 -9.12
C ALA A 163 7.05 -33.47 -8.33
N GLU A 164 7.05 -34.63 -9.01
CA GLU A 164 6.93 -35.95 -8.36
C GLU A 164 8.07 -36.21 -7.36
N ARG A 165 9.32 -35.93 -7.75
CA ARG A 165 10.49 -36.11 -6.88
C ARG A 165 10.47 -35.21 -5.64
N MET A 166 9.90 -34.01 -5.78
CA MET A 166 9.78 -33.04 -4.70
C MET A 166 8.49 -33.22 -3.88
N SER A 167 7.65 -34.22 -4.21
CA SER A 167 6.34 -34.44 -3.57
C SER A 167 5.44 -33.18 -3.64
N LEU A 168 5.47 -32.50 -4.79
CA LEU A 168 4.59 -31.37 -5.09
C LEU A 168 3.32 -31.88 -5.78
N ASP A 169 2.19 -31.22 -5.51
CA ASP A 169 0.88 -31.49 -6.12
C ASP A 169 0.88 -31.20 -7.64
N GLY A 170 1.84 -30.40 -8.11
CA GLY A 170 2.04 -30.10 -9.52
C GLY A 170 2.74 -28.77 -9.76
N ILE A 171 2.53 -28.25 -10.96
CA ILE A 171 3.04 -26.95 -11.40
C ILE A 171 1.84 -26.10 -11.79
N VAL A 172 1.76 -24.90 -11.24
CA VAL A 172 0.59 -24.02 -11.41
C VAL A 172 1.03 -22.62 -11.81
N ALA A 173 0.12 -21.89 -12.46
CA ALA A 173 0.30 -20.46 -12.67
C ALA A 173 0.34 -19.73 -11.33
N GLY A 174 1.34 -18.89 -11.12
CA GLY A 174 1.31 -17.90 -10.04
C GLY A 174 0.20 -16.86 -10.28
N ARG A 175 -0.30 -16.26 -9.19
CA ARG A 175 -1.32 -15.22 -9.29
C ARG A 175 -0.68 -13.86 -9.57
N ASN A 176 -0.91 -13.34 -10.77
CA ASN A 176 -0.58 -11.96 -11.13
C ASN A 176 -1.65 -10.98 -10.60
N MET A 177 -1.20 -9.90 -9.95
CA MET A 177 -2.04 -8.85 -9.36
C MET A 177 -2.04 -7.55 -10.19
N ASP A 178 -1.61 -7.60 -11.46
CA ASP A 178 -1.60 -6.43 -12.35
C ASP A 178 -2.99 -5.82 -12.58
N ASN A 179 -4.05 -6.64 -12.58
CA ASN A 179 -5.43 -6.17 -12.63
C ASN A 179 -5.81 -5.37 -11.37
N ASN A 180 -5.26 -5.73 -10.20
CA ASN A 180 -5.46 -4.95 -8.98
C ASN A 180 -4.80 -3.57 -9.09
N LEU A 181 -3.57 -3.50 -9.62
CA LEU A 181 -2.93 -2.20 -9.90
C LEU A 181 -3.75 -1.36 -10.88
N LYS A 182 -4.27 -1.99 -11.94
CA LYS A 182 -5.16 -1.33 -12.90
C LYS A 182 -6.41 -0.79 -12.20
N ASP A 183 -7.08 -1.59 -11.35
CA ASP A 183 -8.27 -1.16 -10.62
C ASP A 183 -7.95 -0.01 -9.64
N PHE A 184 -6.77 -0.02 -9.01
CA PHE A 184 -6.30 1.06 -8.14
C PHE A 184 -6.06 2.35 -8.91
N LEU A 185 -5.37 2.28 -10.04
CA LEU A 185 -5.13 3.43 -10.90
C LEU A 185 -6.44 4.05 -11.41
N VAL A 186 -7.38 3.22 -11.90
CA VAL A 186 -8.69 3.68 -12.37
C VAL A 186 -9.52 4.28 -11.22
N SER A 187 -9.53 3.63 -10.06
CA SER A 187 -10.21 4.16 -8.87
C SER A 187 -9.65 5.51 -8.46
N ALA A 188 -8.32 5.66 -8.40
CA ALA A 188 -7.68 6.91 -8.03
C ALA A 188 -7.93 8.00 -9.09
N ASN A 189 -7.81 7.66 -10.37
CA ASN A 189 -8.11 8.56 -11.49
C ASN A 189 -9.50 9.17 -11.41
N ASN A 190 -10.50 8.36 -11.03
CA ASN A 190 -11.87 8.81 -10.86
C ASN A 190 -12.05 9.72 -9.63
N LYS A 191 -11.25 9.54 -8.58
CA LYS A 191 -11.27 10.39 -7.39
C LYS A 191 -10.56 11.73 -7.60
N PHE A 192 -9.56 11.79 -8.48
CA PHE A 192 -8.81 13.01 -8.76
C PHE A 192 -9.58 13.99 -9.64
N ASN A 193 -9.31 15.29 -9.47
CA ASN A 193 -9.88 16.33 -10.31
C ASN A 193 -9.24 16.32 -11.71
N ALA A 194 -10.05 16.07 -12.74
CA ALA A 194 -9.63 16.07 -14.15
C ALA A 194 -9.13 17.44 -14.65
N SER A 195 -9.43 18.51 -13.92
CA SER A 195 -8.95 19.88 -14.14
C SER A 195 -7.86 20.30 -13.15
N SER A 196 -7.14 19.34 -12.56
CA SER A 196 -5.97 19.62 -11.72
C SER A 196 -4.91 20.45 -12.47
N THR A 197 -4.29 21.38 -11.76
CA THR A 197 -3.27 22.28 -12.30
C THR A 197 -1.86 21.72 -12.09
N GLU A 198 -0.83 22.43 -12.56
CA GLU A 198 0.57 22.10 -12.23
C GLU A 198 0.88 22.17 -10.73
N TYR A 199 0.02 22.80 -9.93
CA TYR A 199 0.17 22.92 -8.48
C TYR A 199 -0.53 21.80 -7.69
N ASP A 200 -1.29 20.91 -8.35
CA ASP A 200 -2.04 19.85 -7.71
C ASP A 200 -1.43 18.48 -8.06
N LEU A 201 -0.67 17.85 -7.16
CA LEU A 201 -0.05 16.55 -7.41
C LEU A 201 -0.95 15.41 -6.91
N ASN A 202 -1.36 14.53 -7.82
CA ASN A 202 -2.22 13.39 -7.54
C ASN A 202 -1.41 12.10 -7.39
N ILE A 203 -1.48 11.49 -6.21
CA ILE A 203 -0.61 10.40 -5.79
C ILE A 203 -1.46 9.17 -5.48
N LEU A 204 -1.12 8.04 -6.10
CA LEU A 204 -1.57 6.72 -5.65
C LEU A 204 -0.48 6.11 -4.76
N SER A 205 -0.76 5.91 -3.48
CA SER A 205 0.10 5.14 -2.58
C SER A 205 -0.38 3.68 -2.52
N VAL A 206 0.51 2.72 -2.72
CA VAL A 206 0.21 1.28 -2.69
C VAL A 206 1.06 0.63 -1.62
N SER A 207 0.40 0.00 -0.65
CA SER A 207 1.04 -0.73 0.44
C SER A 207 1.26 -2.20 0.05
N CYS A 208 2.52 -2.61 -0.03
CA CYS A 208 2.98 -3.89 -0.56
C CYS A 208 3.32 -4.92 0.53
N GLY A 209 3.18 -6.19 0.15
CA GLY A 209 3.27 -7.38 0.98
C GLY A 209 4.65 -7.67 1.58
N ASP A 210 5.66 -7.70 0.71
CA ASP A 210 7.07 -7.94 1.03
C ASP A 210 7.95 -7.41 -0.13
N ALA A 211 9.25 -7.72 -0.11
CA ALA A 211 10.18 -7.31 -1.16
C ALA A 211 9.84 -7.90 -2.55
N GLU A 212 9.43 -9.17 -2.60
CA GLU A 212 9.08 -9.84 -3.85
C GLU A 212 7.80 -9.22 -4.41
N ASP A 213 6.79 -9.00 -3.56
CA ASP A 213 5.56 -8.31 -3.93
C ASP A 213 5.87 -6.91 -4.48
N MET A 214 6.66 -6.10 -3.79
CA MET A 214 7.02 -4.76 -4.27
C MET A 214 7.74 -4.80 -5.63
N GLN A 215 8.58 -5.81 -5.87
CA GLN A 215 9.19 -6.04 -7.17
C GLN A 215 8.15 -6.38 -8.24
N LEU A 216 7.15 -7.21 -7.90
CA LEU A 216 6.04 -7.52 -8.80
C LEU A 216 5.21 -6.29 -9.13
N TRP A 217 4.91 -5.41 -8.16
CA TRP A 217 4.24 -4.13 -8.41
C TRP A 217 5.02 -3.24 -9.39
N TYR A 218 6.34 -3.18 -9.25
CA TYR A 218 7.19 -2.51 -10.23
C TYR A 218 7.07 -3.16 -11.62
N TYR A 219 7.00 -4.49 -11.69
CA TYR A 219 6.81 -5.20 -12.96
C TYR A 219 5.45 -4.94 -13.60
N TYR A 220 4.38 -4.85 -12.81
CA TYR A 220 3.05 -4.50 -13.31
C TYR A 220 2.99 -3.10 -13.95
N MET A 221 3.87 -2.19 -13.51
CA MET A 221 4.04 -0.88 -14.15
C MET A 221 4.92 -0.96 -15.39
N PHE A 222 6.11 -1.55 -15.31
CA PHE A 222 7.18 -1.27 -16.29
C PHE A 222 7.66 -2.46 -17.13
N LYS A 223 7.20 -3.68 -16.86
CA LYS A 223 7.57 -4.86 -17.66
C LYS A 223 6.57 -5.10 -18.80
N ASP A 224 6.73 -6.19 -19.53
CA ASP A 224 6.00 -6.40 -20.78
C ASP A 224 4.49 -6.20 -20.63
N LYS A 225 3.94 -5.33 -21.48
CA LYS A 225 2.56 -4.81 -21.44
C LYS A 225 2.11 -4.17 -20.12
N GLY A 226 3.03 -3.83 -19.23
CA GLY A 226 2.76 -3.14 -17.97
C GLY A 226 2.08 -1.79 -18.17
N LEU A 227 1.38 -1.31 -17.14
CA LEU A 227 0.52 -0.13 -17.20
C LEU A 227 1.28 1.13 -17.66
N PHE A 228 2.54 1.27 -17.28
CA PHE A 228 3.41 2.40 -17.63
C PHE A 228 4.35 2.09 -18.82
N THR A 229 3.97 1.15 -19.70
CA THR A 229 4.68 0.88 -20.97
C THR A 229 3.87 1.29 -22.19
N SER A 230 4.50 1.50 -23.34
CA SER A 230 3.78 1.89 -24.57
C SER A 230 2.78 0.82 -25.05
N THR A 231 3.00 -0.44 -24.68
CA THR A 231 2.17 -1.60 -25.01
C THR A 231 1.24 -2.03 -23.87
N SER A 232 0.89 -1.10 -22.97
CA SER A 232 0.03 -1.38 -21.82
C SER A 232 -1.20 -2.20 -22.18
N PHE A 233 -1.51 -3.19 -21.33
CA PHE A 233 -2.71 -4.02 -21.47
C PHE A 233 -4.03 -3.28 -21.21
N TYR A 234 -3.98 -2.02 -20.75
CA TYR A 234 -5.16 -1.22 -20.43
C TYR A 234 -5.02 0.24 -20.92
N PRO A 235 -6.10 0.87 -21.42
CA PRO A 235 -6.03 2.22 -21.98
C PRO A 235 -5.53 3.27 -20.98
N LYS A 236 -4.55 4.07 -21.40
CA LYS A 236 -3.84 5.06 -20.56
C LYS A 236 -4.70 6.21 -20.07
N VAL A 237 -5.65 6.60 -20.90
CA VAL A 237 -6.62 7.67 -20.61
C VAL A 237 -7.47 7.37 -19.37
N GLU A 238 -7.62 6.10 -18.99
CA GLU A 238 -8.38 5.68 -17.82
C GLU A 238 -7.63 5.92 -16.49
N TYR A 239 -6.34 6.31 -16.56
CA TYR A 239 -5.50 6.60 -15.40
C TYR A 239 -4.53 7.76 -15.57
N GLU A 240 -4.79 8.66 -16.52
CA GLU A 240 -3.92 9.81 -16.82
C GLU A 240 -3.97 10.93 -15.77
N ASN A 241 -4.96 10.94 -14.87
CA ASN A 241 -5.03 11.89 -13.75
C ASN A 241 -4.14 11.48 -12.55
N VAL A 242 -3.57 10.28 -12.57
CA VAL A 242 -2.59 9.83 -11.56
C VAL A 242 -1.21 10.30 -12.00
N ASP A 243 -0.57 11.17 -11.23
CA ASP A 243 0.74 11.73 -11.57
C ASP A 243 1.88 10.83 -11.07
N VAL A 244 1.73 10.27 -9.86
CA VAL A 244 2.78 9.52 -9.16
C VAL A 244 2.18 8.28 -8.50
N VAL A 245 2.93 7.18 -8.53
CA VAL A 245 2.69 5.98 -7.73
C VAL A 245 3.79 5.84 -6.68
N VAL A 246 3.41 5.71 -5.41
CA VAL A 246 4.32 5.41 -4.31
C VAL A 246 4.11 3.97 -3.89
N LEU A 247 5.10 3.11 -4.04
CA LEU A 247 5.08 1.78 -3.44
C LEU A 247 5.72 1.85 -2.06
N ASN A 248 5.07 1.29 -1.04
CA ASN A 248 5.59 1.27 0.32
C ASN A 248 5.44 -0.12 0.97
N ASN A 249 6.15 -0.40 2.06
CA ASN A 249 6.07 -1.69 2.76
C ASN A 249 5.14 -1.70 3.98
N LEU A 250 4.14 -0.82 4.07
CA LEU A 250 3.27 -0.75 5.25
C LEU A 250 2.43 -2.00 5.45
N TYR A 251 1.94 -2.65 4.39
CA TYR A 251 1.21 -3.91 4.56
C TYR A 251 2.10 -4.95 5.23
N PHE A 252 3.36 -5.08 4.80
CA PHE A 252 4.33 -5.93 5.48
C PHE A 252 4.45 -5.59 6.98
N LYS A 253 4.51 -4.30 7.34
CA LYS A 253 4.70 -3.86 8.73
C LYS A 253 3.48 -4.08 9.62
N HIS A 254 2.28 -4.09 9.06
CA HIS A 254 1.03 -4.28 9.82
C HIS A 254 0.48 -5.70 9.76
N TYR A 255 0.49 -6.38 8.61
CA TYR A 255 -0.06 -7.72 8.44
C TYR A 255 0.73 -8.74 9.26
N ASP A 256 0.04 -9.50 10.12
CA ASP A 256 0.61 -10.46 11.05
C ASP A 256 1.85 -9.91 11.80
N TYR A 257 1.77 -8.66 12.27
CA TYR A 257 2.90 -7.97 12.90
C TYR A 257 3.52 -8.80 14.04
N PHE A 258 2.73 -9.56 14.80
CA PHE A 258 3.19 -10.37 15.94
C PHE A 258 4.07 -11.56 15.52
N SER A 259 4.03 -11.97 14.25
CA SER A 259 4.97 -12.96 13.71
C SER A 259 6.33 -12.35 13.35
N LYS A 260 6.44 -11.03 13.39
CA LYS A 260 7.59 -10.24 12.95
C LYS A 260 8.13 -9.46 14.14
N LYS A 261 9.46 -9.45 14.33
CA LYS A 261 10.10 -8.66 15.40
C LYS A 261 10.39 -7.24 14.91
N LEU A 262 9.35 -6.55 14.43
CA LEU A 262 9.47 -5.20 13.88
C LEU A 262 9.18 -4.15 14.95
N LEU A 263 9.89 -3.03 14.85
CA LEU A 263 9.60 -1.79 15.57
C LEU A 263 9.13 -0.73 14.57
N ASP A 264 8.53 0.33 15.11
CA ASP A 264 8.07 1.49 14.35
C ASP A 264 7.11 1.09 13.23
N SER A 265 6.20 0.14 13.50
CA SER A 265 5.22 -0.34 12.50
C SER A 265 4.30 0.78 12.01
N TRP A 266 4.12 1.81 12.82
CA TRP A 266 3.25 2.97 12.58
C TRP A 266 4.01 4.25 12.20
N ASP A 267 5.29 4.15 11.82
CA ASP A 267 6.07 5.28 11.32
C ASP A 267 6.36 5.14 9.82
N PHE A 268 5.71 5.98 9.02
CA PHE A 268 5.95 6.09 7.58
C PHE A 268 7.37 6.60 7.25
N GLY A 269 7.98 7.37 8.15
CA GLY A 269 9.36 7.84 8.06
C GLY A 269 10.36 6.68 8.00
N ASN A 270 10.07 5.63 8.75
CA ASN A 270 10.84 4.38 8.80
C ASN A 270 10.30 3.31 7.84
N CYS A 271 9.54 3.70 6.81
CA CYS A 271 9.11 2.79 5.75
C CYS A 271 10.07 2.81 4.56
N PHE A 272 10.09 1.68 3.85
CA PHE A 272 10.72 1.61 2.55
C PHE A 272 9.71 2.08 1.51
N ASN A 273 10.06 3.15 0.81
CA ASN A 273 9.20 3.88 -0.11
C ASN A 273 9.91 4.04 -1.46
N LEU A 274 9.20 3.75 -2.54
CA LEU A 274 9.65 3.93 -3.92
C LEU A 274 8.66 4.80 -4.68
N ILE A 275 9.15 5.91 -5.22
CA ILE A 275 8.33 6.88 -5.95
C ILE A 275 8.55 6.74 -7.46
N PHE A 276 7.47 6.52 -8.20
CA PHE A 276 7.44 6.36 -9.65
C PHE A 276 6.52 7.37 -10.30
N VAL A 277 7.02 8.09 -11.31
CA VAL A 277 6.20 9.02 -12.10
C VAL A 277 5.43 8.24 -13.15
N ASN A 278 4.14 8.52 -13.30
CA ASN A 278 3.35 8.00 -14.42
C ASN A 278 3.80 8.71 -15.72
N PRO A 279 4.42 8.00 -16.67
CA PRO A 279 4.91 8.62 -17.90
C PRO A 279 3.78 9.08 -18.83
N TYR A 280 2.54 8.68 -18.54
CA TYR A 280 1.33 9.02 -19.28
C TYR A 280 0.39 9.93 -18.47
N ALA A 281 0.90 10.56 -17.41
CA ALA A 281 0.15 11.60 -16.72
C ALA A 281 -0.19 12.73 -17.69
N LYS A 282 -1.39 13.29 -17.54
CA LYS A 282 -1.94 14.34 -18.41
C LYS A 282 -1.06 15.60 -18.47
N GLN A 283 -0.33 15.88 -17.38
CA GLN A 283 0.57 17.02 -17.28
C GLN A 283 1.87 16.62 -16.58
N LYS A 284 2.99 17.23 -16.99
CA LYS A 284 4.28 17.04 -16.33
C LYS A 284 4.43 18.02 -15.17
N LYS A 285 4.22 17.54 -13.94
CA LYS A 285 4.24 18.36 -12.71
C LYS A 285 5.61 18.31 -12.00
N SER A 286 6.69 18.54 -12.75
CA SER A 286 8.07 18.30 -12.28
C SER A 286 8.44 19.03 -10.98
N ALA A 287 7.95 20.26 -10.78
CA ALA A 287 8.22 21.04 -9.56
C ALA A 287 7.51 20.43 -8.34
N ALA A 288 6.24 20.07 -8.46
CA ALA A 288 5.50 19.40 -7.40
C ALA A 288 6.09 18.01 -7.07
N ILE A 289 6.54 17.27 -8.09
CA ILE A 289 7.23 15.98 -7.91
C ILE A 289 8.56 16.17 -7.17
N ALA A 290 9.33 17.20 -7.51
CA ALA A 290 10.57 17.53 -6.81
C ALA A 290 10.31 17.86 -5.34
N GLU A 291 9.22 18.56 -5.04
CA GLU A 291 8.83 18.82 -3.66
C GLU A 291 8.37 17.54 -2.94
N LEU A 292 7.59 16.68 -3.59
CA LEU A 292 7.23 15.36 -3.03
C LEU A 292 8.47 14.58 -2.61
N LEU A 293 9.51 14.58 -3.44
CA LEU A 293 10.78 13.90 -3.16
C LEU A 293 11.54 14.49 -1.97
N ASN A 294 11.31 15.75 -1.62
CA ASN A 294 11.91 16.38 -0.44
C ASN A 294 11.17 16.04 0.86
N ILE A 295 9.84 15.92 0.79
CA ILE A 295 8.98 15.75 1.97
C ILE A 295 8.59 14.29 2.25
N CYS A 296 8.69 13.42 1.26
CA CYS A 296 8.38 12.00 1.37
C CYS A 296 9.69 11.19 1.45
N PRO A 297 9.89 10.33 2.46
CA PRO A 297 11.04 9.44 2.51
C PRO A 297 11.03 8.60 1.24
N ASN A 298 12.16 8.51 0.55
CA ASN A 298 12.22 7.81 -0.72
C ASN A 298 13.60 7.22 -0.98
N GLN A 299 13.65 5.90 -1.13
CA GLN A 299 14.90 5.19 -1.40
C GLN A 299 15.22 5.12 -2.89
N SER A 300 14.35 5.63 -3.78
CA SER A 300 14.58 5.56 -5.23
C SER A 300 15.76 6.39 -5.74
N GLN A 301 16.20 7.39 -4.97
CA GLN A 301 17.32 8.24 -5.33
C GLN A 301 18.69 7.60 -5.08
N THR A 302 18.76 6.47 -4.35
CA THR A 302 20.06 6.04 -3.83
C THR A 302 20.92 5.21 -4.76
N ARG A 303 20.43 4.47 -5.78
CA ARG A 303 21.32 3.55 -6.56
C ARG A 303 20.86 3.23 -7.98
N SER A 304 21.80 3.26 -8.92
CA SER A 304 21.62 3.15 -10.38
C SER A 304 21.37 1.73 -10.94
N HIS A 305 21.17 0.70 -10.11
CA HIS A 305 21.07 -0.70 -10.57
C HIS A 305 19.94 -1.48 -9.87
N TRP A 306 18.72 -1.25 -10.32
CA TRP A 306 17.47 -1.68 -9.67
C TRP A 306 17.25 -3.20 -9.51
N SER A 307 17.78 -4.05 -10.40
CA SER A 307 17.50 -5.50 -10.40
C SER A 307 18.19 -6.29 -9.28
N TYR A 308 19.25 -5.75 -8.66
CA TYR A 308 20.03 -6.42 -7.60
C TYR A 308 19.73 -5.87 -6.18
N ILE A 309 18.88 -4.85 -6.06
CA ILE A 309 18.82 -3.97 -4.88
C ILE A 309 17.60 -4.20 -3.98
N LEU A 310 16.45 -4.60 -4.53
CA LEU A 310 15.23 -4.81 -3.73
C LEU A 310 15.44 -5.84 -2.60
N ILE A 311 16.17 -6.93 -2.87
CA ILE A 311 16.45 -7.96 -1.85
C ILE A 311 17.43 -7.46 -0.78
N LYS A 312 18.52 -6.77 -1.15
CA LYS A 312 19.53 -6.30 -0.18
C LYS A 312 19.07 -5.11 0.66
N ALA A 313 18.30 -4.18 0.09
CA ALA A 313 17.80 -3.01 0.81
C ALA A 313 16.66 -3.37 1.77
N PHE A 314 15.78 -4.29 1.38
CA PHE A 314 14.71 -4.79 2.24
C PHE A 314 15.27 -5.59 3.43
N LEU A 315 16.30 -6.42 3.20
CA LEU A 315 16.97 -7.16 4.27
C LEU A 315 17.72 -6.26 5.28
N GLN A 316 18.23 -5.10 4.85
CA GLN A 316 18.91 -4.15 5.75
C GLN A 316 17.96 -3.31 6.61
N ILE A 317 16.68 -3.18 6.23
CA ILE A 317 15.65 -2.47 7.00
C ILE A 317 14.91 -3.42 7.96
N ILE A 318 14.98 -4.74 7.69
CA ILE A 318 14.37 -5.79 8.52
C ILE A 318 15.33 -6.29 9.63
N SER A 319 16.64 -6.08 9.48
CA SER A 319 17.66 -6.41 10.49
C SER A 319 17.81 -5.30 11.53
#